data_AF-A0A2T4S7H0-F1
#
_entry.id   AF-A0A2T4S7H0-F1
#
_cell.length_a   1.000
_cell.length_b   1.000
_cell.length_c   1.000
_cell.angle_alpha   90.00
_cell.angle_beta   90.00
_cell.angle_gamma   90.00
#
_symmetry.space_group_name_H-M   'P 1'
#
loop_
_entity.id
_entity.type
_entity.pdbx_description
1 polymer ?
#
loop_
_entity_poly.entity_id
_entity_poly.type
_entity_poly.pdbx_seq_one_letter_code
_entity_poly.pdbx_strand_id
1 'polypeptide(L)'
;MNKTSERIFKSGNSKAISLGKQTIQLTDFEVGDKVEVQQVDGGLFITKKEQSIEDEITNFFKNGGKYTEPEIDFGESVGREI
;
A
#
# COMPACT_ATOMS: atom_id res chain seq x y z
N MET A 1 -5.55 -23.80 7.22
CA MET A 1 -6.44 -22.71 6.77
C MET A 1 -7.13 -22.14 7.99
N ASN A 2 -6.66 -20.99 8.48
CA ASN A 2 -7.27 -20.34 9.64
C ASN A 2 -8.57 -19.70 9.17
N LYS A 3 -9.71 -20.16 9.70
CA LYS A 3 -11.03 -19.61 9.40
C LYS A 3 -11.42 -18.72 10.58
N THR A 4 -11.63 -17.44 10.32
CA THR A 4 -12.20 -16.51 11.29
C THR A 4 -13.65 -16.20 10.89
N SER A 5 -14.49 -16.03 11.90
CA SER A 5 -15.90 -15.67 11.71
C SER A 5 -16.09 -14.21 12.05
N GLU A 6 -16.41 -13.41 11.05
CA GLU A 6 -16.56 -11.96 11.17
C GLU A 6 -18.02 -11.53 10.99
N ARG A 7 -18.37 -10.35 11.50
CA ARG A 7 -19.74 -9.84 11.48
C ARG A 7 -19.87 -8.65 10.53
N ILE A 8 -20.89 -8.69 9.67
CA ILE A 8 -21.33 -7.54 8.89
C ILE A 8 -22.36 -6.74 9.68
N PHE A 9 -22.19 -5.42 9.74
CA PHE A 9 -23.13 -4.49 10.35
C PHE A 9 -23.37 -3.26 9.47
N LYS A 10 -24.47 -2.53 9.74
CA LYS A 10 -24.82 -1.31 9.01
C LYS A 10 -23.94 -0.15 9.50
N SER A 11 -23.36 0.61 8.58
CA SER A 11 -22.59 1.83 8.87
C SER A 11 -23.13 2.97 8.01
N GLY A 12 -24.06 3.76 8.55
CA GLY A 12 -24.76 4.79 7.77
C GLY A 12 -25.46 4.21 6.52
N ASN A 13 -25.04 4.67 5.34
CA ASN A 13 -25.55 4.20 4.05
C ASN A 13 -24.77 2.99 3.47
N SER A 14 -23.71 2.55 4.16
CA SER A 14 -22.89 1.41 3.73
C SER A 14 -23.00 0.24 4.72
N LYS A 15 -22.26 -0.83 4.42
CA LYS A 15 -22.05 -1.97 5.31
C LYS A 15 -20.57 -2.02 5.68
N ALA A 16 -20.29 -2.45 6.90
CA ALA A 16 -18.94 -2.65 7.40
C ALA A 16 -18.77 -4.09 7.87
N ILE A 17 -17.55 -4.63 7.73
CA ILE A 17 -17.14 -5.91 8.29
C ILE A 17 -16.26 -5.59 9.50
N SER A 18 -16.55 -6.17 10.66
CA SER A 18 -15.61 -6.16 11.77
C SER A 18 -14.47 -7.14 11.48
N LEU A 19 -13.21 -6.75 11.66
CA LEU A 19 -12.09 -7.68 11.62
C LEU A 19 -11.60 -7.93 13.04
N GLY A 20 -11.56 -9.18 13.46
CA GLY A 20 -11.00 -9.57 14.75
C GLY A 20 -9.49 -9.33 14.81
N LYS A 21 -8.96 -9.20 16.04
CA LYS A 21 -7.51 -8.99 16.27
C LYS A 21 -6.63 -10.04 15.59
N GLN A 22 -7.07 -11.30 15.57
CA GLN A 22 -6.37 -12.40 14.92
C GLN A 22 -6.27 -12.20 13.40
N THR A 23 -7.38 -11.79 12.76
CA THR A 23 -7.42 -11.52 11.32
C THR A 23 -6.49 -10.36 10.97
N ILE A 24 -6.50 -9.28 11.76
CA ILE A 24 -5.60 -8.12 11.58
C ILE A 24 -4.13 -8.53 11.68
N GLN A 25 -3.76 -9.32 12.69
CA GLN A 25 -2.38 -9.82 12.88
C GLN A 25 -1.88 -10.73 11.74
N LEU A 26 -2.79 -11.36 10.99
CA LEU A 26 -2.45 -12.23 9.87
C LEU A 26 -2.32 -11.47 8.54
N THR A 27 -2.80 -10.24 8.47
CA THR A 27 -2.99 -9.50 7.21
C THR A 27 -2.34 -8.12 7.21
N ASP A 28 -1.70 -7.74 8.31
CA ASP A 28 -1.00 -6.46 8.53
C ASP A 28 -1.83 -5.21 8.18
N PHE A 29 -3.16 -5.29 8.16
CA PHE A 29 -4.01 -4.12 7.88
C PHE A 29 -3.99 -3.12 9.03
N GLU A 30 -3.78 -1.85 8.69
CA GLU A 30 -3.86 -0.75 9.65
C GLU A 30 -5.08 0.14 9.40
N VAL A 31 -5.48 0.88 10.44
CA VAL A 31 -6.57 1.85 10.31
C VAL A 31 -6.13 2.97 9.39
N GLY A 32 -6.82 3.11 8.26
CA GLY A 32 -6.50 4.12 7.23
C GLY A 32 -5.93 3.52 5.94
N ASP A 33 -5.60 2.23 5.92
CA ASP A 33 -5.19 1.53 4.71
C ASP A 33 -6.27 1.57 3.64
N LYS A 34 -5.84 1.80 2.39
CA LYS A 34 -6.70 1.65 1.22
C LYS A 34 -6.63 0.20 0.77
N VAL A 35 -7.81 -0.40 0.55
CA VAL A 35 -7.93 -1.78 0.12
C VAL A 35 -8.69 -1.84 -1.20
N GLU A 36 -8.37 -2.85 -1.99
CA GLU A 36 -9.16 -3.24 -3.15
C GLU A 36 -10.03 -4.44 -2.79
N VAL A 37 -11.26 -4.44 -3.28
CA VAL A 37 -12.24 -5.50 -3.00
C VAL A 37 -12.71 -6.06 -4.34
N GLN A 38 -12.46 -7.35 -4.55
CA GLN A 38 -12.82 -8.06 -5.77
C GLN A 38 -13.73 -9.25 -5.45
N GLN A 39 -14.67 -9.58 -6.33
CA GLN A 39 -15.49 -10.78 -6.21
C GLN A 39 -14.81 -11.93 -6.92
N VAL A 40 -14.49 -13.00 -6.20
CA VAL A 40 -13.85 -14.20 -6.75
C VAL A 40 -14.58 -15.42 -6.21
N ASP A 41 -15.05 -16.31 -7.10
CA ASP A 41 -15.70 -17.58 -6.75
C ASP A 41 -16.86 -17.46 -5.73
N GLY A 42 -17.62 -16.37 -5.82
CA GLY A 42 -18.73 -16.09 -4.90
C GLY A 42 -18.29 -15.58 -3.52
N GLY A 43 -16.99 -15.44 -3.28
CA GLY A 43 -16.39 -14.78 -2.13
C GLY A 43 -15.97 -13.34 -2.42
N LEU A 44 -15.64 -12.61 -1.34
CA LEU A 44 -14.96 -11.32 -1.42
C LEU A 44 -13.47 -11.53 -1.13
N PHE A 45 -12.63 -11.13 -2.07
CA PHE A 45 -11.19 -11.07 -1.90
C PHE A 45 -10.80 -9.62 -1.61
N ILE A 46 -10.14 -9.40 -0.47
CA ILE A 46 -9.74 -8.08 0.00
C ILE A 46 -8.22 -8.06 0.06
N THR A 47 -7.60 -7.18 -0.71
CA THR A 47 -6.15 -7.01 -0.77
C THR A 47 -5.79 -5.58 -0.40
N LYS A 48 -4.59 -5.38 0.17
CA LYS A 48 -4.03 -4.03 0.26
C LYS A 48 -3.92 -3.49 -1.16
N LYS A 49 -4.40 -2.27 -1.36
CA LYS A 49 -4.12 -1.58 -2.60
C LYS A 49 -2.65 -1.20 -2.56
N GLU A 50 -1.82 -1.88 -3.34
CA GLU A 50 -0.45 -1.44 -3.54
C GLU A 50 -0.49 0.01 -4.02
N GLN A 51 0.30 0.87 -3.38
CA GLN A 51 0.49 2.21 -3.92
C GLN A 51 1.06 2.02 -5.32
N SER A 52 0.36 2.54 -6.32
CA SER A 52 0.93 2.56 -7.67
C SER A 52 2.26 3.29 -7.60
N ILE A 53 3.24 2.87 -8.40
CA ILE A 53 4.47 3.66 -8.60
C ILE A 53 4.11 5.13 -8.92
N GLU A 54 2.98 5.37 -9.61
CA GLU A 54 2.46 6.72 -9.82
C GLU A 54 2.03 7.45 -8.53
N ASP A 55 1.41 6.76 -7.58
CA ASP A 55 1.03 7.32 -6.28
C ASP A 55 2.29 7.63 -5.45
N GLU A 56 3.30 6.76 -5.53
CA GLU A 56 4.59 6.93 -4.88
C GLU A 56 5.37 8.11 -5.47
N ILE A 57 5.48 8.19 -6.79
CA ILE A 57 6.08 9.31 -7.52
C ILE A 57 5.34 10.62 -7.21
N THR A 58 4.00 10.60 -7.27
CA THR A 58 3.18 11.78 -6.98
C THR A 58 3.37 12.24 -5.54
N ASN A 59 3.43 11.33 -4.58
CA ASN A 59 3.70 11.65 -3.18
C ASN A 59 5.13 12.12 -2.96
N PHE A 60 6.12 11.57 -3.66
CA PHE A 60 7.50 12.03 -3.63
C PHE A 60 7.58 13.50 -4.05
N PHE A 61 7.01 13.85 -5.21
CA PHE A 61 7.00 15.24 -5.68
C PHE A 61 6.15 16.16 -4.79
N LYS A 62 4.99 15.71 -4.29
CA LYS A 62 4.12 16.54 -3.42
C LYS A 62 4.73 16.82 -2.05
N ASN A 63 5.47 15.88 -1.48
CA ASN A 63 6.09 16.03 -0.15
C ASN A 63 7.51 16.63 -0.22
N GLY A 64 7.89 17.22 -1.36
CA GLY A 64 9.16 17.94 -1.52
C GLY A 64 10.37 17.04 -1.77
N GLY A 65 10.14 15.78 -2.16
CA GLY A 65 11.10 14.85 -2.78
C GLY A 65 12.53 14.97 -2.28
N LYS A 66 12.83 14.41 -1.12
CA LYS A 66 14.21 14.31 -0.64
C LYS A 66 14.79 12.98 -1.04
N TYR A 67 15.81 13.02 -1.90
CA TYR A 67 16.71 11.89 -2.09
C TYR A 67 17.46 11.66 -0.79
N THR A 68 17.35 10.45 -0.23
CA THR A 68 18.14 10.00 0.92
C THR A 68 19.52 9.51 0.51
N GLU A 69 19.72 9.31 -0.79
CA GLU A 69 20.98 8.87 -1.38
C GLU A 69 21.95 10.06 -1.48
N PRO A 70 23.23 9.86 -1.12
CA PRO A 70 24.26 10.86 -1.36
C PRO A 70 24.44 11.07 -2.87
N GLU A 71 24.75 12.32 -3.26
CA GLU A 71 25.09 12.67 -4.63
C GLU A 71 26.28 11.83 -5.11
N ILE A 72 26.14 11.20 -6.28
CA ILE A 72 27.20 10.38 -6.87
C ILE A 72 28.27 11.31 -7.42
N ASP A 73 29.46 11.26 -6.83
CA ASP A 73 30.65 11.92 -7.37
C ASP A 73 31.17 11.10 -8.56
N PHE A 74 30.97 11.63 -9.77
CA PHE A 74 31.42 11.02 -11.01
C PHE A 74 32.93 11.22 -11.29
N GLY A 75 33.65 11.87 -10.38
CA GLY A 75 35.07 12.17 -10.51
C GLY A 75 35.37 13.28 -11.51
N GLU A 76 36.65 13.62 -11.65
CA GLU A 76 37.09 14.67 -12.56
C GLU A 76 37.21 14.19 -14.01
N SER A 77 36.87 15.08 -14.95
CA SER A 77 36.95 14.82 -16.39
C SER A 77 38.38 14.46 -16.80
N VAL A 78 38.60 13.21 -17.23
CA VAL A 78 39.91 12.69 -17.65
C VAL A 78 40.37 13.16 -19.04
N GLY A 79 39.75 14.22 -19.59
CA GLY A 79 40.08 14.78 -20.89
C GLY A 79 39.47 14.01 -22.07
N ARG A 80 39.56 14.59 -23.27
CA ARG A 80 39.13 13.92 -24.52
C ARG A 80 40.27 13.05 -25.04
N GLU A 81 39.95 11.81 -25.38
CA GLU A 81 40.83 10.96 -26.19
C GLU A 81 41.12 11.67 -27.52
N ILE A 82 42.41 11.79 -27.86
CA ILE A 82 42.93 12.27 -29.15
C ILE A 82 43.63 11.13 -29.87
#